data_AF-A0A7X6SXI4-F1
#
_entry.id   AF-A0A7X6SXI4-F1
#
_cell.length_a   1.000
_cell.length_b   1.000
_cell.length_c   1.000
_cell.angle_alpha   90.00
_cell.angle_beta   90.00
_cell.angle_gamma   90.00
#
_symmetry.space_group_name_H-M   'P 1'
#
loop_
_entity.id
_entity.type
_entity.pdbx_description
1 polymer ?
#
loop_
_entity_poly.entity_id
_entity_poly.type
_entity_poly.pdbx_seq_one_letter_code
_entity_poly.pdbx_strand_id
1 'polypeptide(L)'
;MQLANAWPFFKSAWLAAKKQALLTDRSFLSLFTDIVRCKFKYGTALSDYLLFNFMEFRDPKMREEYIFAKDWMQLVHNLNPPNDTPGFITDKVLAYKRFKKYFYRDVLVIADSSDDDICAFCDKHSTFYAKRALSYAGRDVEKIKVDPDDIDQ
;
A
#
# COMPACT_ATOMS: atom_id res chain seq x y z
N MET A 1 5.58 -12.34 -19.53
CA MET A 1 5.93 -12.60 -18.11
C MET A 1 6.92 -13.75 -18.09
N GLN A 2 8.18 -13.52 -17.72
CA GLN A 2 9.12 -14.64 -17.58
C GLN A 2 8.62 -15.56 -16.45
N LEU A 3 8.50 -16.86 -16.71
CA LEU A 3 7.87 -17.84 -15.80
C LEU A 3 8.53 -17.88 -14.40
N ALA A 4 9.82 -17.55 -14.31
CA ALA A 4 10.56 -17.45 -13.05
C ALA A 4 9.96 -16.44 -12.06
N ASN A 5 9.31 -15.37 -12.56
CA ASN A 5 8.72 -14.33 -11.73
C ASN A 5 7.30 -14.67 -11.22
N ALA A 6 6.75 -15.82 -11.63
CA ALA A 6 5.39 -16.24 -11.26
C ALA A 6 5.34 -17.02 -9.94
N TRP A 7 6.45 -17.67 -9.55
CA TRP A 7 6.51 -18.55 -8.38
C TRP A 7 6.12 -17.86 -7.06
N PRO A 8 6.60 -16.63 -6.76
CA PRO A 8 6.19 -15.93 -5.54
C PRO A 8 4.68 -15.65 -5.50
N PHE A 9 4.08 -15.37 -6.67
CA PHE A 9 2.64 -15.16 -6.77
C PHE A 9 1.86 -16.44 -6.45
N PHE A 10 2.21 -17.57 -7.07
CA PHE A 10 1.51 -18.84 -6.80
C PHE A 10 1.60 -19.28 -5.34
N LYS A 11 2.77 -19.13 -4.71
CA LYS A 11 2.94 -19.39 -3.27
C LYS A 11 2.01 -18.51 -2.42
N SER A 12 1.93 -17.22 -2.75
CA SER A 12 1.06 -16.28 -2.04
C SER A 12 -0.43 -16.58 -2.26
N ALA A 13 -0.82 -16.87 -3.51
CA ALA A 13 -2.17 -17.26 -3.89
C ALA A 13 -2.62 -18.54 -3.18
N TRP A 14 -1.73 -19.53 -3.08
CA TRP A 14 -1.98 -20.78 -2.35
C TRP A 14 -2.26 -20.53 -0.87
N LEU A 15 -1.40 -19.74 -0.22
CA LEU A 15 -1.58 -19.39 1.20
C LEU A 15 -2.87 -18.58 1.43
N ALA A 16 -3.16 -17.63 0.54
CA ALA A 16 -4.39 -16.84 0.60
C ALA A 16 -5.63 -17.72 0.43
N ALA A 17 -5.67 -18.59 -0.58
CA ALA A 17 -6.77 -19.51 -0.79
C ALA A 17 -7.03 -20.41 0.42
N LYS A 18 -5.98 -20.92 1.08
CA LYS A 18 -6.14 -21.72 2.31
C LYS A 18 -6.79 -20.92 3.43
N LYS A 19 -6.35 -19.69 3.65
CA LYS A 19 -6.93 -18.81 4.68
C LYS A 19 -8.37 -18.45 4.37
N GLN A 20 -8.68 -18.11 3.11
CA GLN A 20 -10.02 -17.70 2.70
C GLN A 20 -11.01 -18.87 2.68
N ALA A 21 -10.56 -20.11 2.43
CA ALA A 21 -11.43 -21.28 2.53
C ALA A 21 -11.96 -21.54 3.95
N LEU A 22 -11.32 -20.99 4.98
CA LEU A 22 -11.82 -21.05 6.37
C LEU A 22 -12.87 -19.98 6.67
N LEU A 23 -12.97 -18.96 5.82
CA LEU A 23 -13.82 -17.77 6.04
C LEU A 23 -15.00 -17.70 5.07
N THR A 24 -15.07 -18.62 4.11
CA THR A 24 -16.04 -18.61 3.00
C THR A 24 -16.62 -20.01 2.80
N ASP A 25 -17.72 -20.13 2.04
CA ASP A 25 -18.33 -21.40 1.64
C ASP A 25 -17.53 -22.14 0.54
N ARG A 26 -16.44 -21.54 0.04
CA ARG A 26 -15.68 -22.05 -1.09
C ARG A 26 -14.55 -22.97 -0.67
N SER A 27 -14.39 -24.04 -1.44
CA SER A 27 -13.23 -24.92 -1.26
C SER A 27 -11.93 -24.22 -1.60
N PHE A 28 -10.86 -24.62 -0.92
CA PHE A 28 -9.50 -24.15 -1.15
C PHE A 28 -9.08 -24.20 -2.64
N LEU A 29 -9.35 -25.32 -3.33
CA LEU A 29 -8.99 -25.48 -4.74
C LEU A 29 -9.80 -24.54 -5.64
N SER A 30 -11.09 -24.32 -5.34
CA SER A 30 -11.93 -23.37 -6.07
C SER A 30 -11.40 -21.94 -5.94
N LEU A 31 -11.00 -21.52 -4.74
CA LEU A 31 -10.42 -20.20 -4.50
C LEU A 31 -9.06 -20.04 -5.18
N PHE A 32 -8.17 -21.02 -5.06
CA PHE A 32 -6.86 -20.97 -5.68
C PHE A 32 -6.95 -20.84 -7.20
N THR A 33 -7.81 -21.65 -7.84
CA THR A 33 -8.03 -21.58 -9.28
C THR A 33 -8.65 -20.26 -9.73
N ASP A 34 -9.59 -19.70 -8.95
CA ASP A 34 -10.19 -18.39 -9.25
C ASP A 34 -9.20 -17.24 -9.10
N ILE A 35 -8.36 -17.24 -8.06
CA ILE A 35 -7.27 -16.26 -7.87
C ILE A 35 -6.32 -16.29 -9.08
N VAL A 36 -5.90 -17.49 -9.49
CA VAL A 36 -5.00 -17.66 -10.65
C VAL A 36 -5.68 -17.22 -11.94
N ARG A 37 -6.95 -17.56 -12.14
CA ARG A 37 -7.73 -17.12 -13.31
C ARG A 37 -7.84 -15.59 -13.36
N CYS A 38 -8.12 -14.95 -12.23
CA CYS A 38 -8.20 -13.49 -12.14
C CYS A 38 -6.83 -12.84 -12.47
N LYS A 39 -5.72 -13.42 -12.00
CA LYS A 39 -4.37 -12.93 -12.34
C LYS A 39 -4.14 -12.87 -13.85
N PHE A 40 -4.50 -13.93 -14.56
CA PHE A 40 -4.25 -14.01 -16.00
C PHE A 40 -5.28 -13.26 -16.84
N LYS A 41 -6.57 -13.30 -16.46
CA LYS A 41 -7.64 -12.62 -17.19
C LYS A 41 -7.58 -11.10 -17.00
N TYR A 42 -7.45 -10.65 -15.76
CA TYR A 42 -7.58 -9.25 -15.39
C TYR A 42 -6.24 -8.58 -15.05
N GLY A 43 -5.15 -9.34 -14.95
CA GLY A 43 -3.86 -8.79 -14.55
C GLY A 43 -3.78 -8.45 -13.06
N THR A 44 -4.68 -8.97 -12.23
CA THR A 44 -4.81 -8.58 -10.81
C THR A 44 -3.52 -8.79 -10.01
N ALA A 45 -3.29 -7.94 -9.01
CA ALA A 45 -2.48 -8.34 -7.87
C ALA A 45 -3.32 -9.23 -6.93
N LEU A 46 -2.66 -10.02 -6.07
CA LEU A 46 -3.37 -10.77 -5.03
C LEU A 46 -4.16 -9.85 -4.10
N SER A 47 -3.62 -8.65 -3.83
CA SER A 47 -4.29 -7.60 -3.07
C SER A 47 -5.61 -7.19 -3.70
N ASP A 48 -5.69 -7.05 -5.03
CA ASP A 48 -6.91 -6.63 -5.73
C ASP A 48 -8.01 -7.67 -5.51
N TYR A 49 -7.68 -8.96 -5.67
CA TYR A 49 -8.63 -10.05 -5.46
C TYR A 49 -9.23 -10.03 -4.04
N LEU A 50 -8.37 -9.82 -3.03
CA LEU A 50 -8.79 -9.78 -1.62
C LEU A 50 -9.55 -8.49 -1.29
N LEU A 51 -9.07 -7.34 -1.76
CA LEU A 51 -9.66 -6.03 -1.51
C LEU A 51 -11.06 -5.92 -2.11
N PHE A 52 -11.23 -6.42 -3.34
CA PHE A 52 -12.52 -6.40 -4.04
C PHE A 52 -13.42 -7.57 -3.63
N ASN A 53 -13.00 -8.38 -2.66
CA ASN A 53 -13.75 -9.50 -2.10
C ASN A 53 -14.25 -10.49 -3.18
N PHE A 54 -13.41 -10.80 -4.18
CA PHE A 54 -13.78 -11.69 -5.29
C PHE A 54 -13.99 -13.15 -4.86
N MET A 55 -13.61 -13.51 -3.64
CA MET A 55 -14.06 -14.77 -3.03
C MET A 55 -15.59 -14.87 -2.95
N GLU A 56 -16.28 -13.75 -2.67
CA GLU A 56 -17.74 -13.67 -2.57
C GLU A 56 -18.38 -13.12 -3.86
N PHE A 57 -17.84 -12.04 -4.42
CA PHE A 57 -18.36 -11.46 -5.65
C PHE A 57 -17.92 -12.27 -6.86
N ARG A 58 -18.83 -13.08 -7.40
CA ARG A 58 -18.54 -14.10 -8.44
C ARG A 58 -18.94 -13.70 -9.85
N ASP A 59 -19.80 -12.68 -10.00
CA ASP A 59 -20.29 -12.26 -11.33
C ASP A 59 -19.13 -11.72 -12.18
N PRO A 60 -18.78 -12.38 -13.30
CA PRO A 60 -17.70 -11.93 -14.17
C PRO A 60 -17.93 -10.53 -14.75
N LYS A 61 -19.18 -10.15 -15.05
CA LYS A 61 -19.48 -8.83 -15.62
C LYS A 61 -19.19 -7.73 -14.62
N MET A 62 -19.62 -7.92 -13.37
CA MET A 62 -19.31 -6.98 -12.29
C MET A 62 -17.81 -6.89 -12.02
N ARG A 63 -17.07 -8.01 -12.08
CA ARG A 63 -15.62 -7.99 -11.93
C ARG A 63 -14.91 -7.20 -13.05
N GLU A 64 -15.45 -7.18 -14.27
CA GLU A 64 -14.88 -6.44 -15.41
C GLU A 64 -14.98 -4.92 -15.25
N GLU A 65 -15.84 -4.42 -14.37
CA GLU A 65 -15.99 -2.98 -14.08
C GLU A 65 -14.90 -2.43 -13.14
N TYR A 66 -14.03 -3.29 -12.60
CA TYR A 66 -12.95 -2.86 -11.69
C TYR A 66 -11.68 -2.48 -12.45
N ILE A 67 -10.94 -1.52 -11.88
CA ILE A 67 -9.58 -1.17 -12.30
C ILE A 67 -8.59 -2.04 -11.53
N PHE A 68 -7.73 -2.77 -12.23
CA PHE A 68 -6.75 -3.66 -11.62
C PHE A 68 -5.35 -3.05 -11.58
N ALA A 69 -4.43 -3.68 -10.85
CA ALA A 69 -3.04 -3.24 -10.77
C ALA A 69 -2.39 -3.02 -12.14
N LYS A 70 -2.72 -3.84 -13.15
CA LYS A 70 -2.24 -3.68 -14.52
C LYS A 70 -2.74 -2.38 -15.14
N ASP A 71 -4.04 -2.12 -15.05
CA ASP A 71 -4.68 -0.94 -15.61
C ASP A 71 -4.19 0.32 -14.90
N TRP A 72 -4.08 0.26 -13.57
CA TRP A 72 -3.50 1.32 -12.74
C TRP A 72 -2.09 1.69 -13.19
N MET A 73 -1.19 0.70 -13.39
CA MET A 73 0.17 0.98 -13.86
C MET A 73 0.16 1.69 -15.22
N GLN A 74 -0.74 1.29 -16.13
CA GLN A 74 -0.87 1.91 -17.44
C GLN A 74 -1.44 3.32 -17.36
N LEU A 75 -2.48 3.54 -16.53
CA LEU A 75 -3.06 4.86 -16.27
C LEU A 75 -2.03 5.81 -15.66
N VAL A 76 -1.29 5.36 -14.63
CA VAL A 76 -0.24 6.18 -14.01
C VAL A 76 0.80 6.57 -15.04
N HIS A 77 1.25 5.64 -15.87
CA HIS A 77 2.23 5.93 -16.91
C HIS A 77 1.72 6.92 -17.97
N ASN A 78 0.46 6.78 -18.39
CA ASN A 78 -0.10 7.56 -19.50
C ASN A 78 -0.62 8.94 -19.06
N LEU A 79 -1.04 9.09 -17.80
CA LEU A 79 -1.72 10.29 -17.31
C LEU A 79 -0.82 11.18 -16.44
N ASN A 80 0.40 10.73 -16.12
CA ASN A 80 1.38 11.53 -15.40
C ASN A 80 2.55 11.90 -16.31
N PRO A 81 3.28 12.98 -16.01
CA PRO A 81 4.59 13.23 -16.63
C PRO A 81 5.47 11.98 -16.56
N PRO A 82 6.36 11.77 -17.54
CA PRO A 82 7.16 10.55 -17.61
C PRO A 82 7.95 10.31 -16.31
N ASN A 83 8.21 9.03 -16.01
CA ASN A 83 8.81 8.56 -14.74
C ASN A 83 10.23 9.10 -14.46
N ASP A 84 10.82 9.86 -15.39
CA ASP A 84 12.06 10.61 -15.25
C ASP A 84 11.86 12.00 -14.61
N THR A 85 10.60 12.47 -14.55
CA THR A 85 10.20 13.61 -13.73
C THR A 85 10.43 13.24 -12.26
N PRO A 86 11.08 14.08 -11.43
CA PRO A 86 11.35 13.70 -10.04
C PRO A 86 10.06 13.24 -9.39
N GLY A 87 10.11 12.08 -8.74
CA GLY A 87 8.96 11.42 -8.11
C GLY A 87 8.43 12.20 -6.90
N PHE A 88 8.05 13.46 -7.09
CA PHE A 88 7.58 14.36 -6.05
C PHE A 88 6.38 13.78 -5.30
N ILE A 89 5.62 12.86 -5.91
CA ILE A 89 4.46 12.22 -5.30
C ILE A 89 4.82 10.87 -4.67
N THR A 90 5.81 10.16 -5.19
CA THR A 90 6.23 8.85 -4.66
C THR A 90 7.10 8.99 -3.42
N ASP A 91 7.89 10.06 -3.32
CA ASP A 91 8.63 10.43 -2.13
C ASP A 91 7.80 11.35 -1.24
N LYS A 92 7.41 10.88 -0.05
CA LYS A 92 6.61 11.66 0.91
C LYS A 92 7.29 12.93 1.41
N VAL A 93 8.62 12.94 1.49
CA VAL A 93 9.39 14.12 1.92
C VAL A 93 9.37 15.18 0.82
N LEU A 94 9.64 14.79 -0.43
CA LEU A 94 9.54 15.72 -1.57
C LEU A 94 8.10 16.21 -1.76
N ALA A 95 7.11 15.33 -1.59
CA ALA A 95 5.70 15.68 -1.63
C ALA A 95 5.36 16.72 -0.57
N TYR A 96 5.78 16.48 0.67
CA TYR A 96 5.56 17.42 1.77
C TYR A 96 6.22 18.77 1.49
N LYS A 97 7.50 18.78 1.12
CA LYS A 97 8.22 20.04 0.82
C LYS A 97 7.52 20.85 -0.28
N ARG A 98 7.05 20.20 -1.35
CA ARG A 98 6.37 20.85 -2.47
C ARG A 98 4.96 21.34 -2.13
N PHE A 99 4.21 20.54 -1.38
CA PHE A 99 2.78 20.77 -1.13
C PHE A 99 2.49 21.23 0.30
N LYS A 100 3.50 21.64 1.08
CA LYS A 100 3.40 22.00 2.50
C LYS A 100 2.22 22.91 2.83
N LYS A 101 1.93 23.91 1.99
CA LYS A 101 0.80 24.83 2.17
C LYS A 101 -0.59 24.17 2.21
N TYR A 102 -0.70 22.92 1.73
CA TYR A 102 -1.93 22.13 1.73
C TYR A 102 -1.96 21.08 2.86
N PHE A 103 -0.90 20.98 3.67
CA PHE A 103 -0.88 20.10 4.83
C PHE A 103 -1.48 20.84 6.03
N TYR A 104 -2.68 20.44 6.45
CA TYR A 104 -3.35 20.95 7.65
C TYR A 104 -2.91 20.24 8.93
N ARG A 105 -1.66 19.77 8.96
CA ARG A 105 -1.03 19.08 10.09
C ARG A 105 0.45 19.34 10.06
N ASP A 106 1.06 19.35 11.23
CA ASP A 106 2.51 19.44 11.32
C ASP A 106 3.16 18.16 10.78
N VAL A 107 4.28 18.33 10.09
CA VAL A 107 5.11 17.23 9.59
C VAL A 107 6.55 17.62 9.85
N LEU A 108 7.23 16.76 10.61
CA LEU A 108 8.66 16.80 10.84
C LEU A 108 9.36 15.90 9.81
N VAL A 109 10.43 16.41 9.20
CA VAL A 109 11.31 15.60 8.34
C VAL A 109 12.59 15.37 9.10
N ILE A 110 12.73 14.18 9.70
CA ILE A 110 13.84 13.83 10.61
C ILE A 110 15.22 14.18 10.02
N ALA A 111 15.42 13.91 8.71
CA ALA A 111 16.70 14.17 8.05
C ALA A 111 17.08 15.67 7.96
N ASP A 112 16.11 16.57 8.14
CA ASP A 112 16.29 18.03 8.10
C ASP A 112 16.13 18.67 9.49
N SER A 113 16.02 17.87 10.57
CA SER A 113 15.68 18.35 11.92
C SER A 113 16.82 18.15 12.90
N SER A 114 16.99 19.09 13.84
CA SER A 114 17.84 18.91 15.01
C SER A 114 17.14 18.08 16.09
N ASP A 115 17.88 17.69 17.13
CA ASP A 115 17.30 17.05 18.32
C ASP A 115 16.29 17.97 18.99
N ASP A 116 16.58 19.28 19.09
CA ASP A 116 15.65 20.28 19.63
C ASP A 116 14.34 20.35 18.82
N ASP A 117 14.41 20.29 17.48
CA ASP A 117 13.23 20.27 16.62
C ASP A 117 12.38 19.01 16.86
N ILE A 118 13.04 17.87 17.10
CA ILE A 118 12.38 16.60 17.40
C ILE A 118 11.69 16.67 18.76
N CYS A 119 12.39 17.14 19.81
CA CYS A 119 11.81 17.31 21.14
C CYS A 119 10.60 18.26 21.10
N ALA A 120 10.74 19.43 20.46
CA ALA A 120 9.63 20.38 20.33
C ALA A 120 8.42 19.79 19.58
N PHE A 121 8.66 18.91 18.59
CA PHE A 121 7.58 18.20 17.91
C PHE A 121 6.89 17.19 18.83
N CYS A 122 7.65 16.42 19.60
CA CYS A 122 7.14 15.45 20.57
C CYS A 122 6.34 16.12 21.70
N ASP A 123 6.82 17.24 22.23
CA ASP A 123 6.15 18.03 23.27
C ASP A 123 4.79 18.55 22.80
N LYS A 124 4.73 19.00 21.55
CA LYS A 124 3.51 19.52 20.94
C LYS A 124 2.52 18.40 20.57
N HIS A 125 3.02 17.23 20.20
CA HIS A 125 2.23 16.12 19.66
C HIS A 125 2.44 14.82 20.45
N SER A 126 1.57 14.56 21.41
CA SER A 126 1.61 13.30 22.22
C SER A 126 1.33 12.03 21.41
N THR A 127 0.85 12.14 20.18
CA THR A 127 0.64 11.01 19.27
C THR A 127 0.84 11.41 17.83
N PHE A 128 1.68 10.68 17.10
CA PHE A 128 1.94 10.90 15.68
C PHE A 128 2.22 9.60 14.93
N TYR A 129 2.36 9.72 13.60
CA TYR A 129 2.65 8.58 12.74
C TYR A 129 4.01 8.76 12.05
N ALA A 130 4.98 7.92 12.40
CA ALA A 130 6.23 7.82 11.68
C ALA A 130 6.03 7.05 10.38
N LYS A 131 6.60 7.56 9.28
CA LYS A 131 6.46 6.94 7.95
C LYS A 131 7.77 7.01 7.20
N ARG A 132 8.19 5.89 6.61
CA ARG A 132 9.31 5.87 5.66
C ARG A 132 8.93 6.60 4.35
N ALA A 133 9.83 7.44 3.83
CA ALA A 133 9.58 8.31 2.69
C ALA A 133 9.06 7.54 1.45
N LEU A 134 9.79 6.51 1.03
CA LEU A 134 9.51 5.72 -0.19
C LEU A 134 8.64 4.46 0.02
N SER A 135 8.02 4.29 1.20
CA SER A 135 7.13 3.14 1.45
C SER A 135 5.70 3.38 0.94
N TYR A 136 4.86 2.36 0.91
CA TYR A 136 3.50 2.45 0.34
C TYR A 136 2.53 1.46 1.01
N ALA A 137 1.22 1.63 0.75
CA ALA A 137 0.16 0.73 1.22
C ALA A 137 0.17 0.44 2.74
N GLY A 138 0.51 1.45 3.54
CA GLY A 138 0.56 1.33 5.00
C GLY A 138 1.78 0.58 5.55
N ARG A 139 2.72 0.14 4.70
CA ARG A 139 4.00 -0.42 5.15
C ARG A 139 4.86 0.66 5.80
N ASP A 140 5.65 0.23 6.77
CA ASP A 140 6.59 1.09 7.52
C ASP A 140 5.92 2.36 8.07
N VAL A 141 4.68 2.18 8.56
CA VAL A 141 3.93 3.20 9.29
C VAL A 141 3.82 2.73 10.73
N GLU A 142 4.30 3.56 11.65
CA GLU A 142 4.23 3.29 13.07
C GLU A 142 3.45 4.41 13.75
N LYS A 143 2.58 4.04 14.69
CA LYS A 143 1.92 5.00 15.57
C LYS A 143 2.76 5.14 16.83
N ILE A 144 3.33 6.32 17.02
CA ILE A 144 4.13 6.64 18.18
C ILE A 144 3.24 7.43 19.15
N LYS A 145 3.28 7.02 20.42
CA LYS A 145 2.76 7.80 21.54
C LYS A 145 3.95 8.17 22.39
N VAL A 146 4.07 9.46 22.68
CA VAL A 146 5.12 9.94 23.57
C VAL A 146 4.55 9.96 24.97
N ASP A 147 5.20 9.26 25.89
CA ASP A 147 5.00 9.46 27.31
C ASP A 147 5.84 10.66 27.72
N PRO A 148 5.26 11.71 28.35
CA PRO A 148 6.04 12.82 28.88
C PRO A 148 7.17 12.39 29.82
N ASP A 149 7.03 11.23 30.48
CA ASP A 149 8.05 10.68 31.38
C ASP A 149 9.24 10.02 30.63
N ASP A 150 9.13 9.78 29.31
CA ASP A 150 10.16 9.15 28.47
C ASP A 150 11.10 10.18 27.79
N ILE A 151 10.84 11.50 27.90
CA ILE A 151 11.56 12.54 27.15
C ILE A 151 12.91 12.94 27.80
N ASP A 152 13.18 12.54 29.05
CA ASP A 152 14.42 12.85 29.78
C ASP A 152 15.04 11.63 30.51
N GLN A 153 15.66 10.71 29.75
CA GLN A 153 16.69 9.77 30.27
C GLN A 153 17.94 9.75 29.40
#